data_AF-A0A1Q2SL26-F1
#
_entry.id   AF-A0A1Q2SL26-F1
#
_cell.length_a   1.000
_cell.length_b   1.000
_cell.length_c   1.000
_cell.angle_alpha   90.00
_cell.angle_beta   90.00
_cell.angle_gamma   90.00
#
_symmetry.space_group_name_H-M   'P 1'
#
loop_
_entity.id
_entity.type
_entity.pdbx_description
1 polymer ?
#
loop_
_entity_poly.entity_id
_entity_poly.type
_entity_poly.pdbx_seq_one_letter_code
_entity_poly.pdbx_strand_id
1 'polypeptide(L)' 'MAGRGIFSKLGEDWFDKYWMSYKKIIVQDGKGGTKKIATLREFVEYKHGDGSLIVQKRNGEE' A
#
# COMPACT_ATOMS: atom_id res chain seq x y z
N MET A 1 18.16 9.09 -14.00
CA MET A 1 17.40 9.33 -12.74
C MET A 1 16.73 8.01 -12.35
N ALA A 2 17.23 7.33 -11.31
CA ALA A 2 16.58 6.11 -10.82
C ALA A 2 15.32 6.53 -10.04
N GLY A 3 14.15 6.45 -10.69
CA GLY A 3 12.87 6.65 -10.04
C GLY A 3 12.67 5.58 -8.97
N ARG A 4 12.97 5.90 -7.72
CA ARG A 4 12.65 5.03 -6.58
C ARG A 4 11.14 5.10 -6.35
N GLY A 5 10.42 4.20 -7.00
CA GLY A 5 8.98 4.02 -6.81
C GLY A 5 8.66 3.53 -5.40
N ILE A 6 7.39 3.62 -5.02
CA ILE A 6 6.91 3.23 -3.69
C ILE A 6 7.17 1.75 -3.37
N PHE A 7 7.29 0.92 -4.41
CA PHE A 7 7.58 -0.51 -4.34
C PHE A 7 9.06 -0.87 -4.37
N SER A 8 9.98 0.08 -4.58
CA SER A 8 11.41 -0.22 -4.79
C SER A 8 12.07 -0.99 -3.64
N LYS A 9 11.54 -0.88 -2.41
CA LYS A 9 12.00 -1.65 -1.23
C LYS A 9 11.13 -2.86 -0.91
N LEU A 10 9.86 -2.87 -1.34
CA LEU A 10 8.93 -3.98 -1.13
C LEU A 10 9.15 -5.11 -2.14
N GLY A 11 9.55 -4.76 -3.37
CA GLY A 11 9.66 -5.69 -4.48
C GLY A 11 8.40 -5.76 -5.33
N GLU A 12 8.53 -6.44 -6.47
CA GLU A 12 7.49 -6.54 -7.51
C GLU A 12 6.34 -7.48 -7.12
N ASP A 13 6.58 -8.46 -6.24
CA ASP A 13 5.54 -9.36 -5.72
C ASP A 13 4.42 -8.58 -5.00
N TRP A 14 4.79 -7.57 -4.23
CA TRP A 14 3.83 -6.66 -3.59
C TRP A 14 3.12 -5.77 -4.60
N PHE A 15 3.80 -5.36 -5.66
CA PHE A 15 3.20 -4.57 -6.74
C PHE A 15 2.08 -5.36 -7.43
N ASP A 16 2.36 -6.58 -7.86
CA ASP A 16 1.41 -7.43 -8.57
C ASP A 16 0.18 -7.75 -7.69
N LYS A 17 0.42 -8.19 -6.44
CA LYS A 17 -0.66 -8.49 -5.48
C LYS A 17 -1.53 -7.28 -5.15
N TYR A 18 -0.90 -6.12 -4.94
CA TYR A 18 -1.63 -4.88 -4.69
C TYR A 18 -2.46 -4.47 -5.90
N TRP A 19 -1.88 -4.56 -7.11
CA TRP A 19 -2.55 -4.17 -8.34
C TRP A 19 -3.74 -5.09 -8.67
N MET A 20 -3.59 -6.41 -8.51
CA MET A 20 -4.68 -7.37 -8.67
C MET A 20 -5.85 -7.13 -7.71
N SER A 21 -5.54 -6.60 -6.52
CA SER A 21 -6.50 -6.37 -5.43
C SER A 21 -6.94 -4.91 -5.30
N TYR A 22 -6.45 -4.02 -6.16
CA TYR A 22 -6.64 -2.58 -6.05
C TYR A 22 -8.13 -2.24 -6.09
N LYS A 23 -8.61 -1.58 -5.02
CA LYS A 23 -10.01 -1.20 -4.84
C LYS A 23 -11.02 -2.37 -4.81
N LYS A 24 -10.57 -3.61 -4.61
CA LYS A 24 -11.46 -4.77 -4.43
C LYS A 24 -11.62 -5.20 -2.97
N ILE A 25 -10.65 -4.85 -2.12
CA ILE A 25 -10.66 -5.25 -0.72
C ILE A 25 -11.47 -4.25 0.10
N ILE A 26 -12.53 -4.75 0.74
CA ILE A 26 -13.36 -4.03 1.71
C ILE A 26 -13.19 -4.75 3.04
N VAL A 27 -12.74 -4.04 4.06
CA VAL A 27 -12.53 -4.54 5.41
C VAL A 27 -13.51 -3.87 6.37
N GLN A 28 -13.83 -4.52 7.49
CA GLN A 28 -14.61 -3.88 8.53
C GLN A 28 -13.70 -2.96 9.36
N ASP A 29 -14.14 -1.73 9.60
CA ASP A 29 -13.40 -0.69 10.36
C ASP A 29 -13.48 -0.92 11.88
N GLY A 30 -14.05 -2.03 12.35
CA GLY A 30 -14.24 -2.34 13.76
C GLY A 30 -15.31 -1.50 14.48
N LYS A 31 -15.72 -0.35 13.92
CA LYS A 31 -16.80 0.52 14.44
C LYS A 31 -18.19 0.23 13.86
N GLY A 32 -18.37 -0.92 13.21
CA GLY A 32 -19.60 -1.26 12.48
C GLY A 32 -19.70 -0.66 11.07
N GLY A 33 -18.65 0.04 10.62
CA GLY A 33 -18.50 0.52 9.24
C GLY A 33 -17.60 -0.37 8.39
N THR A 34 -17.61 -0.15 7.07
CA THR A 34 -16.68 -0.79 6.13
C THR A 34 -15.69 0.23 5.58
N LYS A 35 -14.41 -0.11 5.63
CA LYS A 35 -13.31 0.65 5.02
C LYS A 35 -12.84 -0.04 3.75
N LYS A 36 -12.64 0.74 2.70
CA LYS A 36 -12.06 0.25 1.46
C LYS A 36 -10.56 0.43 1.48
N ILE A 37 -9.80 -0.64 1.27
CA ILE A 37 -8.35 -0.55 1.14
C ILE A 37 -8.04 0.08 -0.22
N ALA A 38 -7.72 1.38 -0.18
CA ALA A 38 -7.40 2.17 -1.35
C ALA A 38 -5.91 2.46 -1.45
N THR A 39 -5.16 2.41 -0.35
CA THR A 39 -3.72 2.72 -0.32
C THR A 39 -2.86 1.48 -0.13
N LEU A 40 -1.62 1.53 -0.65
CA LEU A 40 -0.64 0.45 -0.47
C LEU A 40 -0.34 0.20 1.00
N ARG A 41 -0.25 1.27 1.80
CA ARG A 41 0.00 1.18 3.24
C ARG A 41 -1.04 0.34 3.94
N GLU A 42 -2.31 0.64 3.71
CA GLU A 42 -3.41 -0.14 4.26
C GLU A 42 -3.39 -1.60 3.78
N PHE A 43 -3.03 -1.85 2.52
CA PHE A 43 -2.92 -3.20 1.98
C PHE A 43 -1.81 -4.00 2.66
N VAL A 44 -0.63 -3.40 2.84
CA VAL A 44 0.51 -4.03 3.52
C VAL A 44 0.18 -4.28 4.97
N GLU A 45 -0.39 -3.30 5.68
CA GLU A 45 -0.85 -3.46 7.07
C GLU A 45 -1.92 -4.57 7.19
N TYR A 46 -2.88 -4.62 6.26
CA TYR A 46 -3.90 -5.67 6.21
C TYR A 46 -3.33 -7.07 5.94
N LYS A 47 -2.26 -7.16 5.15
CA LYS A 47 -1.54 -8.41 4.91
C LYS A 47 -0.55 -8.77 6.02
N HIS A 48 -0.54 -8.03 7.14
CA HIS A 48 0.43 -8.16 8.22
C HIS A 48 1.89 -8.00 7.73
N GLY A 49 2.10 -7.24 6.65
CA GLY A 49 3.41 -6.93 6.11
C GLY A 49 4.05 -5.71 6.76
N ASP A 50 5.31 -5.46 6.42
CA ASP A 50 6.07 -4.33 6.97
C ASP A 50 5.82 -3.04 6.17
N GLY A 51 4.97 -2.17 6.70
CA GLY A 51 4.64 -0.88 6.09
C GLY A 51 5.83 0.09 6.00
N SER A 52 6.92 -0.15 6.72
CA SER A 52 8.14 0.69 6.71
C SER A 52 8.94 0.53 5.43
N LEU A 53 8.73 -0.58 4.71
CA LEU A 53 9.33 -0.83 3.39
C LEU A 53 8.65 0.01 2.30
N ILE A 54 7.47 0.57 2.55
CA ILE A 54 6.83 1.49 1.61
C ILE A 54 7.66 2.76 1.57
N VAL A 55 8.26 3.03 0.41
CA VAL A 55 8.98 4.29 0.20
C VAL A 55 7.94 5.40 0.12
N GLN A 56 7.75 6.13 1.21
CA GLN A 56 7.01 7.38 1.16
C GLN A 56 7.80 8.35 0.27
N LYS A 57 7.26 8.69 -0.89
CA LYS A 57 7.67 9.91 -1.58
C LYS A 57 7.30 11.05 -0.63
N ARG A 58 8.27 11.54 0.15
CA ARG A 58 8.18 12.88 0.72
C ARG A 58 8.06 13.79 -0.49
N ASN A 59 6.86 14.32 -0.72
CA ASN A 59 6.63 15.40 -1.66
C ASN A 59 7.23 16.67 -1.01
N GLY A 60 8.56 16.71 -0.94
CA GLY A 60 9.30 17.91 -0.59
C GLY A 60 9.51 18.67 -1.89
N GLU A 61 8.64 19.66 -2.09
CA GLU A 61 8.96 21.00 -2.61
C GLU A 61 9.96 21.05 -3.78
N GLU A 62 9.42 21.31 -4.97
CA GLU A 62 10.12 22.03 -6.05
C GLU A 62 9.45 23.40 -6.22
#